data_AF-K9Z4R6-F1
#
_entry.id   AF-K9Z4R6-F1
#
_cell.length_a   1.000
_cell.length_b   1.000
_cell.length_c   1.000
_cell.angle_alpha   90.00
_cell.angle_beta   90.00
_cell.angle_gamma   90.00
#
_symmetry.space_group_name_H-M   'P 1'
#
loop_
_entity.id
_entity.type
_entity.pdbx_description
1 polymer ?
#
loop_
_entity_poly.entity_id
_entity_poly.type
_entity_poly.pdbx_seq_one_letter_code
_entity_poly.pdbx_strand_id
1 'polypeptide(L)'
;MSQEIKQINKPKLLIGEGKDEIRFFQSFLKYLNICDMMVESYNGKDNLYSYLKTLVLRPNFSQLVSIGITRDADNKPIEDLFKSICSALKRANLSNPNNLSKSSKGTPKINIFILPDNQNSGMLETLCLKSLKNDISMNCVDKYFDCIRQKSDIFPKNIDKAKIHAWLASREIPDKRLAEASEVGYFDFNNSAFDNLKEFIISL
;
A
#
# COMPACT_ATOMS: atom_id res chain seq x y z
N MET A 1 21.98 -20.23 8.63
CA MET A 1 20.61 -20.65 8.26
C MET A 1 20.34 -20.14 6.86
N SER A 2 20.27 -21.03 5.88
CA SER A 2 19.81 -20.71 4.53
C SER A 2 18.37 -20.22 4.61
N GLN A 3 18.11 -18.96 4.25
CA GLN A 3 16.76 -18.51 3.96
C GLN A 3 16.25 -19.37 2.80
N GLU A 4 15.23 -20.20 3.05
CA GLU A 4 14.52 -20.89 1.98
C GLU A 4 14.06 -19.85 0.96
N ILE A 5 14.45 -20.06 -0.30
CA ILE A 5 14.10 -19.13 -1.37
C ILE A 5 12.59 -19.28 -1.60
N LYS A 6 11.83 -18.26 -1.22
CA LYS A 6 10.37 -18.24 -1.36
C LYS A 6 9.99 -18.40 -2.83
N GLN A 7 9.28 -19.47 -3.17
CA GLN A 7 8.91 -19.81 -4.55
C GLN A 7 7.78 -18.91 -5.06
N ILE A 8 7.84 -18.52 -6.33
CA ILE A 8 6.75 -17.86 -7.04
C ILE A 8 5.73 -18.92 -7.47
N ASN A 9 4.48 -18.79 -7.01
CA ASN A 9 3.42 -19.77 -7.23
C ASN A 9 2.12 -19.20 -7.82
N LYS A 10 2.07 -17.90 -8.11
CA LYS A 10 0.98 -17.26 -8.85
C LYS A 10 1.53 -16.34 -9.94
N PRO A 11 0.76 -16.08 -11.02
CA PRO A 11 1.25 -15.31 -12.16
C PRO A 11 1.43 -13.81 -11.84
N LYS A 12 0.74 -13.27 -10.83
CA LYS A 12 0.81 -11.85 -10.48
C LYS A 12 1.42 -11.65 -9.09
N LEU A 13 2.17 -10.57 -8.92
CA LEU A 13 2.79 -10.20 -7.65
C LEU A 13 2.52 -8.72 -7.34
N LEU A 14 1.91 -8.44 -6.20
CA LEU A 14 1.77 -7.10 -5.63
C LEU A 14 2.78 -6.94 -4.50
N ILE A 15 3.58 -5.87 -4.51
CA ILE A 15 4.54 -5.59 -3.45
C ILE A 15 4.30 -4.24 -2.80
N GLY A 16 4.36 -4.20 -1.47
CA GLY A 16 4.18 -2.99 -0.65
C GLY A 16 5.30 -2.77 0.36
N GLU A 17 5.29 -1.62 1.04
CA GLU A 17 6.39 -1.22 1.90
C GLU A 17 6.39 -1.99 3.23
N GLY A 18 5.28 -1.96 3.95
CA GLY A 18 5.12 -2.53 5.29
C GLY A 18 4.29 -3.81 5.36
N LYS A 19 4.37 -4.52 6.48
CA LYS A 19 3.56 -5.73 6.73
C LYS A 19 2.06 -5.45 6.88
N ASP A 20 1.70 -4.31 7.46
CA ASP A 20 0.30 -3.91 7.62
C ASP A 20 -0.36 -3.65 6.24
N GLU A 21 0.38 -3.06 5.29
CA GLU A 21 -0.08 -2.92 3.89
C GLU A 21 -0.36 -4.28 3.24
N ILE A 22 0.51 -5.27 3.46
CA ILE A 22 0.32 -6.60 2.84
C ILE A 22 -0.98 -7.24 3.32
N ARG A 23 -1.26 -7.16 4.62
CA ARG A 23 -2.52 -7.67 5.19
C ARG A 23 -3.73 -6.91 4.66
N PHE A 24 -3.63 -5.58 4.55
CA PHE A 24 -4.67 -4.76 3.92
C PHE A 24 -4.94 -5.21 2.48
N PHE A 25 -3.89 -5.34 1.65
CA PHE A 25 -4.04 -5.78 0.27
C PHE A 25 -4.57 -7.20 0.16
N GLN A 26 -4.21 -8.10 1.07
CA GLN A 26 -4.80 -9.44 1.12
C GLN A 26 -6.32 -9.40 1.38
N SER A 27 -6.77 -8.57 2.34
CA SER A 27 -8.21 -8.38 2.57
C SER A 27 -8.89 -7.75 1.36
N PHE A 28 -8.25 -6.75 0.74
CA PHE A 28 -8.78 -6.06 -0.42
C PHE A 28 -8.89 -6.96 -1.66
N LEU A 29 -7.89 -7.81 -1.92
CA LEU A 29 -7.94 -8.81 -3.00
C LEU A 29 -9.03 -9.85 -2.76
N LYS A 30 -9.22 -10.29 -1.50
CA LYS A 30 -10.32 -11.19 -1.12
C LYS A 30 -11.67 -10.55 -1.42
N TYR A 31 -11.84 -9.27 -1.08
CA TYR A 31 -13.04 -8.51 -1.41
C TYR A 31 -13.30 -8.43 -2.92
N LEU A 32 -12.24 -8.22 -3.72
CA LEU A 32 -12.32 -8.18 -5.18
C LEU A 32 -12.43 -9.56 -5.85
N ASN A 33 -12.43 -10.66 -5.08
CA ASN A 33 -12.37 -12.04 -5.59
C ASN A 33 -11.16 -12.34 -6.48
N ILE A 34 -10.00 -11.70 -6.22
CA ILE A 34 -8.76 -11.89 -6.96
C ILE A 34 -7.89 -12.93 -6.25
N CYS A 35 -7.76 -14.11 -6.86
CA CYS A 35 -7.05 -15.25 -6.27
C CYS A 35 -5.69 -15.56 -6.93
N ASP A 36 -5.40 -14.97 -8.10
CA ASP A 36 -4.22 -15.24 -8.94
C ASP A 36 -3.02 -14.29 -8.64
N MET A 37 -3.07 -13.57 -7.51
CA MET A 37 -2.06 -12.61 -7.09
C MET A 37 -1.41 -12.98 -5.74
N MET A 38 -0.09 -12.90 -5.66
CA MET A 38 0.69 -12.93 -4.42
C MET A 38 0.86 -11.51 -3.88
N VAL A 39 0.98 -11.38 -2.57
CA VAL A 39 1.26 -10.09 -1.93
C VAL A 39 2.48 -10.23 -1.02
N GLU A 40 3.49 -9.37 -1.16
CA GLU A 40 4.74 -9.41 -0.38
C GLU A 40 5.22 -8.02 0.04
N SER A 41 5.86 -7.92 1.21
CA SER A 41 6.52 -6.68 1.63
C SER A 41 7.97 -6.65 1.16
N TYR A 42 8.42 -5.49 0.69
CA TYR A 42 9.86 -5.22 0.55
C TYR A 42 10.50 -4.68 1.84
N ASN A 43 9.73 -4.58 2.94
CA ASN A 43 10.19 -4.31 4.32
C ASN A 43 10.87 -2.95 4.49
N GLY A 44 10.20 -1.89 4.07
CA GLY A 44 10.65 -0.52 4.29
C GLY A 44 11.30 0.11 3.08
N LYS A 45 11.30 1.44 3.12
CA LYS A 45 11.41 2.27 1.93
C LYS A 45 12.70 2.11 1.12
N ASP A 46 13.80 1.83 1.78
CA ASP A 46 15.12 1.75 1.16
C ASP A 46 15.44 0.34 0.63
N ASN A 47 14.56 -0.63 0.85
CA ASN A 47 14.79 -2.03 0.54
C ASN A 47 14.21 -2.49 -0.80
N LEU A 48 13.50 -1.62 -1.53
CA LEU A 48 12.88 -1.98 -2.82
C LEU A 48 13.90 -2.54 -3.82
N TYR A 49 15.05 -1.89 -4.00
CA TYR A 49 16.09 -2.40 -4.90
C TYR A 49 16.62 -3.77 -4.46
N SER A 50 16.88 -3.96 -3.17
CA SER A 50 17.37 -5.23 -2.62
C SER A 50 16.36 -6.36 -2.86
N TYR A 51 15.07 -6.06 -2.65
CA TYR A 51 13.98 -6.97 -2.91
C TYR A 51 13.92 -7.35 -4.40
N LEU A 52 13.92 -6.37 -5.31
CA LEU A 52 13.85 -6.61 -6.76
C LEU A 52 15.07 -7.38 -7.28
N LYS A 53 16.28 -7.05 -6.80
CA LYS A 53 17.51 -7.77 -7.12
C LYS A 53 17.43 -9.26 -6.75
N THR A 54 16.75 -9.56 -5.64
CA THR A 54 16.55 -10.95 -5.20
C THR A 54 15.40 -11.61 -5.95
N LEU A 55 14.33 -10.87 -6.25
CA LEU A 55 13.13 -11.36 -6.94
C LEU A 55 13.46 -11.98 -8.30
N VAL A 56 14.31 -11.30 -9.10
CA VAL A 56 14.69 -11.78 -10.45
C VAL A 56 15.48 -13.10 -10.43
N LEU A 57 16.02 -13.49 -9.28
CA LEU A 57 16.77 -14.73 -9.08
C LEU A 57 15.90 -15.87 -8.51
N ARG A 58 14.63 -15.59 -8.15
CA ARG A 58 13.76 -16.61 -7.54
C ARG A 58 13.33 -17.65 -8.59
N PRO A 59 13.19 -18.92 -8.18
CA PRO A 59 12.55 -19.93 -9.01
C PRO A 59 11.18 -19.45 -9.50
N ASN A 60 10.88 -19.76 -10.77
CA ASN A 60 9.64 -19.37 -11.45
C ASN A 60 9.45 -17.85 -11.67
N PHE A 61 10.49 -17.03 -11.57
CA PHE A 61 10.39 -15.60 -11.92
C PHE A 61 9.88 -15.38 -13.35
N SER A 62 10.30 -16.22 -14.29
CA SER A 62 9.83 -16.19 -15.69
C SER A 62 8.33 -16.49 -15.86
N GLN A 63 7.66 -17.02 -14.83
CA GLN A 63 6.21 -17.27 -14.83
C GLN A 63 5.40 -16.04 -14.40
N LEU A 64 6.04 -15.01 -13.83
CA LEU A 64 5.35 -13.76 -13.51
C LEU A 64 4.94 -13.05 -14.80
N VAL A 65 3.64 -12.77 -14.91
CA VAL A 65 3.08 -11.97 -16.00
C VAL A 65 3.00 -10.49 -15.63
N SER A 66 2.88 -10.19 -14.33
CA SER A 66 2.64 -8.82 -13.84
C SER A 66 3.19 -8.61 -12.43
N ILE A 67 3.77 -7.43 -12.21
CA ILE A 67 4.22 -6.93 -10.91
C ILE A 67 3.58 -5.57 -10.66
N GLY A 68 2.80 -5.47 -9.58
CA GLY A 68 2.34 -4.21 -9.01
C GLY A 68 3.27 -3.76 -7.89
N ILE A 69 3.71 -2.50 -7.91
CA ILE A 69 4.54 -1.92 -6.85
C ILE A 69 3.77 -0.79 -6.19
N THR A 70 3.50 -0.90 -4.88
CA THR A 70 2.92 0.17 -4.09
C THR A 70 3.97 0.91 -3.29
N ARG A 71 3.74 2.20 -3.09
CA ARG A 71 4.64 3.07 -2.33
C ARG A 71 3.86 4.16 -1.62
N ASP A 72 4.04 4.28 -0.31
CA ASP A 72 3.63 5.47 0.43
C ASP A 72 4.32 6.72 -0.12
N ALA A 73 3.53 7.78 -0.34
CA ALA A 73 4.09 9.06 -0.70
C ALA A 73 4.70 9.81 0.49
N ASP A 74 4.29 9.47 1.72
CA ASP A 74 4.61 10.26 2.91
C ASP A 74 4.29 11.75 2.63
N ASN A 75 5.31 12.60 2.70
CA ASN A 75 5.27 14.02 2.35
C ASN A 75 6.11 14.34 1.09
N LYS A 76 6.45 13.33 0.28
CA LYS A 76 7.33 13.50 -0.89
C LYS A 76 6.53 13.79 -2.16
N PRO A 77 7.10 14.55 -3.11
CA PRO A 77 6.53 14.71 -4.45
C PRO A 77 6.43 13.37 -5.17
N ILE A 78 5.30 13.17 -5.86
CA ILE A 78 5.01 11.96 -6.64
C ILE A 78 6.09 11.67 -7.69
N GLU A 79 6.58 12.70 -8.36
CA GLU A 79 7.61 12.57 -9.40
C GLU A 79 8.93 11.99 -8.86
N ASP A 80 9.33 12.40 -7.66
CA ASP A 80 10.59 11.95 -7.05
C ASP A 80 10.49 10.49 -6.60
N LEU A 81 9.33 10.09 -6.08
CA LEU A 81 9.03 8.70 -5.74
C LEU A 81 9.03 7.82 -6.99
N PHE A 82 8.38 8.27 -8.06
CA PHE A 82 8.36 7.56 -9.34
C PHE A 82 9.78 7.39 -9.91
N LYS A 83 10.59 8.46 -9.92
CA LYS A 83 12.01 8.40 -10.33
C LYS A 83 12.81 7.43 -9.47
N SER A 84 12.57 7.40 -8.15
CA SER A 84 13.22 6.48 -7.21
C SER A 84 12.89 5.02 -7.52
N ILE A 85 11.60 4.70 -7.74
CA ILE A 85 11.15 3.35 -8.10
C ILE A 85 11.73 2.92 -9.45
N CYS A 86 11.66 3.79 -10.47
CA CYS A 86 12.25 3.55 -11.79
C CYS A 86 13.77 3.33 -11.73
N SER A 87 14.46 4.00 -10.80
CA SER A 87 15.89 3.78 -10.58
C SER A 87 16.17 2.41 -9.97
N ALA A 88 15.35 1.96 -9.01
CA ALA A 88 15.45 0.63 -8.42
C ALA A 88 15.19 -0.49 -9.44
N LEU A 89 14.14 -0.33 -10.25
CA LEU A 89 13.79 -1.24 -11.35
C LEU A 89 14.93 -1.36 -12.37
N LYS A 90 15.45 -0.22 -12.87
CA LYS A 90 16.56 -0.19 -13.81
C LYS A 90 17.80 -0.90 -13.26
N ARG A 91 18.15 -0.66 -11.99
CA ARG A 91 19.30 -1.33 -11.34
C ARG A 91 19.10 -2.85 -11.18
N ALA A 92 17.85 -3.31 -11.12
CA ALA A 92 17.50 -4.73 -11.07
C ALA A 92 17.31 -5.36 -12.47
N ASN A 93 17.64 -4.64 -13.55
CA ASN A 93 17.44 -5.06 -14.95
C ASN A 93 15.96 -5.34 -15.30
N LEU A 94 15.03 -4.62 -14.67
CA LEU A 94 13.60 -4.69 -14.96
C LEU A 94 13.15 -3.50 -15.83
N SER A 95 12.11 -3.71 -16.64
CA SER A 95 11.57 -2.67 -17.52
C SER A 95 10.78 -1.62 -16.74
N ASN A 96 11.08 -0.34 -16.99
CA ASN A 96 10.35 0.76 -16.38
C ASN A 96 9.02 1.04 -17.10
N PRO A 97 7.97 1.41 -16.38
CA PRO A 97 6.84 2.11 -16.96
C PRO A 97 7.25 3.54 -17.38
N ASN A 98 6.58 4.07 -18.41
CA ASN A 98 6.87 5.44 -18.88
C ASN A 98 6.27 6.51 -17.95
N ASN A 99 5.16 6.20 -17.29
CA ASN A 99 4.49 7.04 -16.31
C ASN A 99 3.60 6.17 -15.40
N LEU A 100 3.01 6.77 -14.36
CA LEU A 100 2.18 6.07 -13.37
C LEU A 100 0.89 5.47 -13.95
N SER A 101 0.41 5.95 -15.10
CA SER A 101 -0.83 5.49 -15.73
C SER A 101 -0.62 4.34 -16.72
N LYS A 102 0.61 3.87 -16.92
CA LYS A 102 0.93 2.86 -17.94
C LYS A 102 1.83 1.76 -17.36
N SER A 103 1.58 0.53 -17.78
CA SER A 103 2.50 -0.57 -17.50
C SER A 103 3.82 -0.42 -18.26
N SER A 104 4.89 -1.02 -17.75
CA SER A 104 6.12 -1.23 -18.52
C SER A 104 5.86 -2.10 -19.76
N LYS A 105 6.78 -2.03 -20.73
CA LYS A 105 6.83 -2.97 -21.85
C LYS A 105 7.53 -4.26 -21.40
N GLY A 106 7.16 -5.39 -22.01
CA GLY A 106 7.80 -6.69 -21.75
C GLY A 106 7.04 -7.56 -20.76
N THR A 107 7.70 -8.61 -20.27
CA THR A 107 7.15 -9.56 -19.28
C THR A 107 8.20 -9.79 -18.19
N PRO A 108 7.83 -9.66 -16.89
CA PRO A 108 6.53 -9.22 -16.39
C PRO A 108 6.23 -7.76 -16.72
N LYS A 109 4.95 -7.43 -16.92
CA LYS A 109 4.48 -6.03 -16.94
C LYS A 109 4.64 -5.42 -15.55
N ILE A 110 5.10 -4.18 -15.46
CA ILE A 110 5.30 -3.50 -14.18
C ILE A 110 4.39 -2.29 -14.11
N ASN A 111 3.56 -2.22 -13.08
CA ASN A 111 2.71 -1.09 -12.77
C ASN A 111 3.10 -0.53 -11.40
N ILE A 112 2.99 0.79 -11.24
CA ILE A 112 3.36 1.49 -10.01
C ILE A 112 2.12 2.23 -9.48
N PHE A 113 1.89 2.12 -8.18
CA PHE A 113 0.89 2.88 -7.47
C PHE A 113 1.52 3.60 -6.28
N ILE A 114 1.48 4.93 -6.29
CA ILE A 114 1.89 5.75 -5.18
C ILE A 114 0.64 6.13 -4.39
N LEU A 115 0.60 5.73 -3.11
CA LEU A 115 -0.51 5.99 -2.23
C LEU A 115 -0.63 7.51 -1.94
N PRO A 116 -1.85 8.01 -1.72
CA PRO A 116 -3.11 7.26 -1.71
C PRO A 116 -3.74 7.07 -3.09
N ASP A 117 -3.33 7.83 -4.12
CA ASP A 117 -4.11 7.98 -5.36
C ASP A 117 -3.29 8.33 -6.63
N ASN A 118 -1.96 8.15 -6.62
CA ASN A 118 -1.00 8.55 -7.65
C ASN A 118 -0.82 10.06 -7.86
N GLN A 119 -1.48 10.91 -7.08
CA GLN A 119 -1.48 12.36 -7.33
C GLN A 119 -1.12 13.17 -6.08
N ASN A 120 -1.61 12.75 -4.93
CA ASN A 120 -1.45 13.45 -3.67
C ASN A 120 -0.43 12.77 -2.77
N SER A 121 0.21 13.55 -1.90
CA SER A 121 0.99 12.99 -0.80
C SER A 121 0.08 12.26 0.21
N GLY A 122 0.64 11.29 0.92
CA GLY A 122 -0.07 10.45 1.87
C GLY A 122 0.40 9.00 1.89
N MET A 123 -0.33 8.17 2.63
CA MET A 123 -0.04 6.76 2.85
C MET A 123 -1.33 5.93 2.76
N LEU A 124 -1.24 4.64 3.03
CA LEU A 124 -2.41 3.78 3.18
C LEU A 124 -3.39 4.31 4.25
N GLU A 125 -2.90 4.84 5.37
CA GLU A 125 -3.73 5.48 6.39
C GLU A 125 -4.53 6.67 5.82
N THR A 126 -3.90 7.49 4.96
CA THR A 126 -4.57 8.62 4.29
C THR A 126 -5.70 8.14 3.39
N LEU A 127 -5.47 7.06 2.62
CA LEU A 127 -6.49 6.44 1.78
C LEU A 127 -7.67 5.93 2.63
N CYS A 128 -7.39 5.24 3.73
CA CYS A 128 -8.42 4.75 4.64
C CYS A 128 -9.21 5.90 5.27
N LEU A 129 -8.56 6.97 5.72
CA LEU A 129 -9.25 8.15 6.25
C LEU A 129 -10.15 8.84 5.21
N LYS A 130 -9.74 8.89 3.93
CA LYS A 130 -10.60 9.40 2.85
C LYS A 130 -11.90 8.60 2.75
N SER A 131 -11.85 7.27 2.94
CA SER A 131 -13.05 6.43 2.96
C SER A 131 -13.97 6.71 4.16
N LEU A 132 -13.41 7.21 5.27
CA LEU A 132 -14.13 7.53 6.50
C LEU A 132 -14.65 8.97 6.57
N LYS A 133 -14.48 9.77 5.51
CA LYS A 133 -14.83 11.21 5.52
C LYS A 133 -16.26 11.50 5.98
N ASN A 134 -17.20 10.57 5.73
CA ASN A 134 -18.60 10.70 6.09
C ASN A 134 -18.99 9.95 7.39
N ASP A 135 -18.05 9.29 8.07
CA ASP A 135 -18.33 8.69 9.39
C ASP A 135 -18.46 9.81 10.44
N ILE A 136 -19.63 9.88 11.09
CA ILE A 136 -19.96 10.87 12.12
C ILE A 136 -18.93 10.91 13.26
N SER A 137 -18.30 9.77 13.56
CA SER A 137 -17.32 9.62 14.63
C SER A 137 -16.02 10.33 14.33
N MET A 138 -15.72 10.61 13.05
CA MET A 138 -14.51 11.36 12.68
C MET A 138 -14.51 12.78 13.24
N ASN A 139 -15.69 13.40 13.43
CA ASN A 139 -15.79 14.69 14.11
C ASN A 139 -15.30 14.63 15.57
N CYS A 140 -15.53 13.50 16.26
CA CYS A 140 -15.01 13.29 17.62
C CYS A 140 -13.50 13.08 17.61
N VAL A 141 -12.98 12.33 16.64
CA VAL A 141 -11.54 12.10 16.46
C VAL A 141 -10.80 13.41 16.17
N ASP A 142 -11.35 14.25 15.29
CA ASP A 142 -10.77 15.56 14.96
C ASP A 142 -10.72 16.47 16.19
N LYS A 143 -11.84 16.59 16.92
CA LYS A 143 -11.89 17.35 18.17
C LYS A 143 -10.92 16.83 19.23
N TYR A 144 -10.73 15.51 19.33
CA TYR A 144 -9.74 14.92 20.21
C TYR A 144 -8.33 15.40 19.87
N PHE A 145 -7.92 15.31 18.59
CA PHE A 145 -6.58 15.76 18.20
C PHE A 145 -6.39 17.27 18.25
N ASP A 146 -7.45 18.06 18.01
CA ASP A 146 -7.40 19.51 18.21
C ASP A 146 -7.17 19.87 19.69
N CYS A 147 -7.81 19.13 20.61
CA CYS A 147 -7.59 19.29 22.05
C CYS A 147 -6.14 18.93 22.44
N ILE A 148 -5.65 17.76 22.01
CA ILE A 148 -4.27 17.32 22.32
C ILE A 148 -3.25 18.33 21.78
N ARG A 149 -3.42 18.83 20.55
CA ARG A 149 -2.52 19.83 19.95
C ARG A 149 -2.42 21.12 20.77
N GLN A 150 -3.49 21.51 21.46
CA GLN A 150 -3.52 22.73 22.28
C GLN A 150 -3.02 22.52 23.71
N LYS A 151 -2.99 21.28 24.19
CA LYS A 151 -2.79 20.96 25.62
C LYS A 151 -1.53 20.15 25.91
N SER A 152 -0.87 19.60 24.90
CA SER A 152 0.29 18.73 25.07
C SER A 152 1.39 19.04 24.06
N ASP A 153 2.63 19.03 24.52
CA ASP A 153 3.83 19.03 23.66
C ASP A 153 4.06 17.66 22.99
N ILE A 154 3.37 16.62 23.47
CA ILE A 154 3.42 15.28 22.89
C ILE A 154 2.33 15.19 21.81
N PHE A 155 2.77 15.22 20.55
CA PHE A 155 1.88 15.10 19.38
C PHE A 155 2.39 14.00 18.44
N PRO A 156 1.51 13.21 17.81
CA PRO A 156 1.94 12.16 16.90
C PRO A 156 2.70 12.72 15.70
N LYS A 157 3.82 12.09 15.35
CA LYS A 157 4.60 12.41 14.13
C LYS A 157 3.81 12.14 12.84
N ASN A 158 2.90 11.18 12.89
CA ASN A 158 2.03 10.80 11.78
C ASN A 158 0.57 10.90 12.26
N ILE A 159 -0.07 12.01 11.91
CA ILE A 159 -1.44 12.31 12.35
C ILE A 159 -2.47 11.36 11.72
N ASP A 160 -2.26 10.93 10.48
CA ASP A 160 -3.21 10.04 9.80
C ASP A 160 -3.27 8.68 10.49
N LYS A 161 -2.11 8.14 10.85
CA LYS A 161 -2.01 6.91 11.65
C LYS A 161 -2.67 7.06 13.01
N ALA A 162 -2.44 8.18 13.68
CA ALA A 162 -3.04 8.45 14.97
C ALA A 162 -4.57 8.58 14.89
N LYS A 163 -5.09 9.24 13.84
CA LYS A 163 -6.53 9.33 13.56
C LYS A 163 -7.16 7.98 13.30
N ILE A 164 -6.53 7.11 12.52
CA ILE A 164 -6.99 5.73 12.33
C ILE A 164 -7.07 5.01 13.69
N HIS A 165 -6.04 5.08 14.52
CA HIS A 165 -6.07 4.44 15.84
C HIS A 165 -7.15 5.01 16.77
N ALA A 166 -7.32 6.32 16.82
CA ALA A 166 -8.35 6.96 17.64
C ALA A 166 -9.76 6.60 17.15
N TRP A 167 -9.97 6.54 15.84
CA TRP A 167 -11.23 6.08 15.27
C TRP A 167 -11.48 4.60 15.59
N LEU A 168 -10.46 3.74 15.45
CA LEU A 168 -10.56 2.31 15.77
C LEU A 168 -10.91 2.07 17.24
N ALA A 169 -10.37 2.87 18.15
CA ALA A 169 -10.71 2.81 19.58
C ALA A 169 -12.20 3.08 19.89
N SER A 170 -12.95 3.67 18.94
CA SER A 170 -14.40 3.88 19.06
C SER A 170 -15.26 2.77 18.44
N ARG A 171 -14.65 1.76 17.80
CA ARG A 171 -15.38 0.64 17.19
C ARG A 171 -15.71 -0.43 18.23
N GLU A 172 -16.65 -1.31 17.90
CA GLU A 172 -17.08 -2.42 18.78
C GLU A 172 -15.91 -3.26 19.28
N ILE A 173 -14.95 -3.53 18.39
CA ILE A 173 -13.68 -4.15 18.72
C ILE A 173 -12.57 -3.09 18.62
N PRO A 174 -12.16 -2.47 19.74
CA PRO A 174 -11.33 -1.26 19.73
C PRO A 174 -9.82 -1.51 19.64
N ASP A 175 -9.37 -2.76 19.74
CA ASP A 175 -7.95 -3.14 19.82
C ASP A 175 -7.29 -3.42 18.46
N LYS A 176 -8.00 -3.12 17.36
CA LYS A 176 -7.53 -3.43 16.01
C LYS A 176 -6.51 -2.44 15.49
N ARG A 177 -5.60 -2.95 14.64
CA ARG A 177 -4.76 -2.16 13.74
C ARG A 177 -5.43 -2.01 12.38
N LEU A 178 -4.93 -1.10 11.54
CA LEU A 178 -5.48 -0.83 10.21
C LEU A 178 -5.68 -2.10 9.37
N ALA A 179 -4.66 -2.97 9.34
CA ALA A 179 -4.73 -4.26 8.66
C ALA A 179 -5.90 -5.11 9.16
N GLU A 180 -6.09 -5.24 10.47
CA GLU A 180 -7.14 -6.07 11.05
C GLU A 180 -8.53 -5.45 10.84
N ALA A 181 -8.62 -4.13 10.94
CA ALA A 181 -9.83 -3.38 10.61
C ALA A 181 -10.29 -3.66 9.18
N SER A 182 -9.34 -3.80 8.25
CA SER A 182 -9.62 -4.19 6.86
C SER A 182 -10.13 -5.63 6.73
N GLU A 183 -9.69 -6.54 7.60
CA GLU A 183 -10.08 -7.96 7.60
C GLU A 183 -11.48 -8.18 8.19
N VAL A 184 -11.89 -7.35 9.16
CA VAL A 184 -13.21 -7.42 9.81
C VAL A 184 -14.27 -6.52 9.17
N GLY A 185 -13.95 -5.89 8.03
CA GLY A 185 -14.92 -5.11 7.25
C GLY A 185 -15.25 -3.73 7.82
N TYR A 186 -14.37 -3.13 8.62
CA TYR A 186 -14.57 -1.76 9.13
C TYR A 186 -14.39 -0.68 8.06
N PHE A 187 -13.64 -0.98 7.00
CA PHE A 187 -13.57 -0.10 5.83
C PHE A 187 -14.56 -0.58 4.77
N ASP A 188 -15.46 0.30 4.35
CA ASP A 188 -16.31 0.03 3.20
C ASP A 188 -15.49 0.13 1.91
N PHE A 189 -15.06 -1.02 1.40
CA PHE A 189 -14.31 -1.09 0.14
C PHE A 189 -15.15 -0.69 -1.08
N ASN A 190 -16.48 -0.51 -0.99
CA ASN A 190 -17.26 0.13 -2.05
C ASN A 190 -17.06 1.64 -2.13
N ASN A 191 -16.56 2.28 -1.07
CA ASN A 191 -16.34 3.70 -1.04
C ASN A 191 -15.43 4.15 -2.19
N SER A 192 -15.79 5.27 -2.83
CA SER A 192 -15.09 5.79 -4.00
C SER A 192 -13.64 6.21 -3.73
N ALA A 193 -13.27 6.41 -2.46
CA ALA A 193 -11.87 6.64 -2.08
C ALA A 193 -10.95 5.52 -2.59
N PHE A 194 -11.44 4.28 -2.67
CA PHE A 194 -10.65 3.12 -3.10
C PHE A 194 -10.60 2.92 -4.62
N ASP A 195 -11.33 3.71 -5.43
CA ASP A 195 -11.50 3.41 -6.85
C ASP A 195 -10.18 3.40 -7.63
N ASN A 196 -9.30 4.38 -7.42
CA ASN A 196 -7.97 4.39 -8.05
C ASN A 196 -7.15 3.13 -7.69
N LEU A 197 -7.28 2.64 -6.44
CA LEU A 197 -6.59 1.42 -6.01
C LEU A 197 -7.24 0.17 -6.62
N LYS A 198 -8.57 0.11 -6.74
CA LYS A 198 -9.27 -0.98 -7.44
C LYS A 198 -8.84 -1.05 -8.89
N GLU A 199 -8.87 0.07 -9.60
CA GLU A 199 -8.46 0.17 -11.00
C GLU A 199 -7.01 -0.30 -11.18
N PHE A 200 -6.11 0.17 -10.32
CA PHE A 200 -4.72 -0.28 -10.32
C PHE A 200 -4.61 -1.80 -10.15
N ILE A 201 -5.24 -2.38 -9.14
CA ILE A 201 -5.15 -3.82 -8.85
C ILE A 201 -5.77 -4.66 -9.97
N ILE A 202 -6.90 -4.24 -10.53
CA ILE A 202 -7.58 -4.94 -11.65
C ILE A 202 -6.73 -4.87 -12.93
N SER A 203 -5.95 -3.81 -13.10
CA SER A 203 -5.06 -3.65 -14.27
C SER A 203 -3.80 -4.53 -14.24
N LEU A 204 -3.49 -5.17 -13.10
CA LEU A 204 -2.36 -6.09 -12.95
C LEU A 204 -2.63 -7.44 -13.60
#